data_AF-H5WHM5-F1
#
_entry.id   AF-H5WHM5-F1
#
_cell.length_a   1.000
_cell.length_b   1.000
_cell.length_c   1.000
_cell.angle_alpha   90.00
_cell.angle_beta   90.00
_cell.angle_gamma   90.00
#
_symmetry.space_group_name_H-M   'P 1'
#
loop_
_entity.id
_entity.type
_entity.pdbx_description
1 polymer ?
#
loop_
_entity_poly.entity_id
_entity_poly.type
_entity_poly.pdbx_seq_one_letter_code
_entity_poly.pdbx_strand_id
1 'polypeptide(L)'
;MKPVDRIMRMVHRPMQPTDLSECMALLPPHVAADAADRAAIAAQWPRLMDEAALLAGVMEDLSLPAGQRVLGWGVSLMLSPAQAQALALTGRPRAHLARRVYDGLRGGALLPMDDREIGRCNAAGSLVNLVLHFTMPSLDLADPQVHKVVACAQESFRVHHLGWNWQALYLENSQAMSEVHRQSGYDLLAFADEEALAPLPAPLRPTFMGLTREQARTRLPGTTIRNCFESEPPRFRFSAQQRRLLWLSLFDDADAALMPALGVSVHGLKKLWKGIYERIEDVAPDFFGGDAGGDDDGKRGPEKRRQVLAYVRQRLEELRPWVSAG
;
A
#
# COMPACT_ATOMS: atom_id res chain seq x y z
N MET A 1 33.18 -25.41 -0.34
CA MET A 1 31.76 -25.82 -0.38
C MET A 1 31.01 -24.74 -1.12
N LYS A 2 30.49 -24.99 -2.33
CA LYS A 2 29.68 -23.98 -3.04
C LYS A 2 28.47 -23.67 -2.15
N PRO A 3 28.10 -22.40 -1.92
CA PRO A 3 26.86 -22.11 -1.23
C PRO A 3 25.74 -22.78 -2.04
N VAL A 4 24.96 -23.62 -1.37
CA VAL A 4 23.72 -24.11 -1.97
C VAL A 4 22.87 -22.86 -2.17
N ASP A 5 22.54 -22.54 -3.42
CA ASP A 5 21.67 -21.40 -3.73
C ASP A 5 20.35 -21.57 -2.97
N ARG A 6 20.16 -20.73 -1.95
CA ARG A 6 18.96 -20.77 -1.12
C ARG A 6 17.77 -20.38 -1.98
N ILE A 7 16.75 -21.23 -2.00
CA ILE A 7 15.48 -20.89 -2.64
C ILE A 7 14.72 -19.90 -1.74
N MET A 8 14.73 -18.62 -2.13
CA MET A 8 13.92 -17.59 -1.49
C MET A 8 12.43 -17.91 -1.60
N ARG A 9 11.69 -17.74 -0.51
CA ARG A 9 10.24 -17.91 -0.44
C ARG A 9 9.59 -16.55 -0.20
N MET A 10 9.58 -15.75 -1.27
CA MET A 10 9.10 -14.38 -1.22
C MET A 10 7.58 -14.33 -1.02
N VAL A 11 7.15 -13.54 -0.05
CA VAL A 11 5.75 -13.16 0.17
C VAL A 11 5.68 -11.65 0.44
N HIS A 12 4.51 -11.05 0.20
CA HIS A 12 4.24 -9.70 0.67
C HIS A 12 2.98 -9.67 1.52
N ARG A 13 2.93 -8.77 2.50
CA ARG A 13 1.78 -8.60 3.39
C ARG A 13 1.76 -7.18 3.97
N PRO A 14 0.64 -6.74 4.56
CA PRO A 14 0.60 -5.53 5.36
C PRO A 14 1.62 -5.60 6.51
N MET A 15 2.23 -4.46 6.80
CA MET A 15 3.14 -4.31 7.92
C MET A 15 2.41 -4.59 9.25
N GLN A 16 3.07 -5.29 10.15
CA GLN A 16 2.62 -5.59 11.51
C GLN A 16 3.53 -4.90 12.54
N PRO A 17 3.08 -4.68 13.78
CA PRO A 17 3.88 -3.96 14.78
C PRO A 17 5.22 -4.64 15.08
N THR A 18 5.25 -5.97 14.97
CA THR A 18 6.46 -6.79 15.16
C THR A 18 7.54 -6.55 14.10
N ASP A 19 7.18 -6.01 12.93
CA ASP A 19 8.11 -5.79 11.83
C ASP A 19 8.91 -4.50 11.99
N LEU A 20 8.47 -3.60 12.89
CA LEU A 20 8.97 -2.23 12.98
C LEU A 20 10.50 -2.19 13.14
N SER A 21 11.08 -3.07 13.95
CA SER A 21 12.54 -3.10 14.14
C SER A 21 13.28 -3.44 12.85
N GLU A 22 12.81 -4.43 12.08
CA GLU A 22 13.44 -4.82 10.80
C GLU A 22 13.25 -3.71 9.75
N CYS A 23 12.03 -3.17 9.63
CA CYS A 23 11.71 -2.05 8.76
C CYS A 23 12.58 -0.83 9.04
N MET A 24 12.74 -0.45 10.31
CA MET A 24 13.57 0.68 10.70
C MET A 24 15.06 0.45 10.44
N ALA A 25 15.53 -0.79 10.29
CA ALA A 25 16.90 -1.06 9.85
C ALA A 25 17.08 -0.77 8.34
N LEU A 26 16.02 -0.87 7.53
CA LEU A 26 16.03 -0.60 6.10
C LEU A 26 15.85 0.88 5.72
N LEU A 27 15.38 1.72 6.66
CA LEU A 27 15.07 3.12 6.35
C LEU A 27 16.31 3.87 5.83
N PRO A 28 16.26 4.50 4.64
CA PRO A 28 17.44 5.04 3.99
C PRO A 28 17.84 6.41 4.55
N PRO A 29 19.11 6.82 4.39
CA PRO A 29 19.61 8.11 4.90
C PRO A 29 18.89 9.35 4.33
N HIS A 30 18.34 9.27 3.12
CA HIS A 30 17.62 10.39 2.53
C HIS A 30 16.27 10.65 3.22
N VAL A 31 15.72 9.67 3.94
CA VAL A 31 14.50 9.83 4.76
C VAL A 31 14.86 10.25 6.19
N ALA A 32 15.81 9.57 6.85
CA ALA A 32 16.27 9.91 8.20
C ALA A 32 17.73 10.39 8.17
N ALA A 33 18.00 11.63 8.58
CA ALA A 33 19.34 12.22 8.45
C ALA A 33 20.36 11.54 9.35
N ASP A 34 19.92 11.20 10.56
CA ASP A 34 20.75 10.65 11.62
C ASP A 34 19.96 9.66 12.50
N ALA A 35 20.60 9.21 13.59
CA ALA A 35 20.00 8.28 14.54
C ALA A 35 18.83 8.90 15.34
N ALA A 36 18.87 10.20 15.62
CA ALA A 36 17.82 10.88 16.36
C ALA A 36 16.55 11.03 15.50
N ASP A 37 16.71 11.41 14.22
CA ASP A 37 15.64 11.42 13.23
C ASP A 37 15.01 10.03 13.07
N ARG A 38 15.84 8.98 12.96
CA ARG A 38 15.36 7.61 12.85
C ARG A 38 14.54 7.20 14.07
N ALA A 39 15.00 7.52 15.27
CA ALA A 39 14.27 7.24 16.51
C ALA A 39 12.95 8.04 16.58
N ALA A 40 12.94 9.29 16.15
CA ALA A 40 11.74 10.12 16.10
C ALA A 40 10.71 9.61 15.08
N ILE A 41 11.14 9.06 13.95
CA ILE A 41 10.26 8.38 12.99
C ILE A 41 9.73 7.09 13.61
N ALA A 42 10.59 6.25 14.19
CA ALA A 42 10.20 5.00 14.84
C ALA A 42 9.12 5.20 15.91
N ALA A 43 9.24 6.26 16.72
CA ALA A 43 8.30 6.59 17.79
C ALA A 43 6.88 6.94 17.30
N GLN A 44 6.72 7.35 16.03
CA GLN A 44 5.42 7.69 15.45
C GLN A 44 4.65 6.47 14.96
N TRP A 45 5.36 5.40 14.59
CA TRP A 45 4.78 4.25 13.91
C TRP A 45 3.63 3.56 14.65
N PRO A 46 3.67 3.37 15.99
CA PRO A 46 2.53 2.77 16.70
C PRO A 46 1.20 3.47 16.42
N ARG A 47 1.20 4.81 16.30
CA ARG A 47 0.01 5.58 15.91
C ARG A 47 -0.26 5.49 14.42
N LEU A 48 0.78 5.68 13.60
CA LEU A 48 0.65 5.71 12.14
C LEU A 48 0.11 4.40 11.54
N MET A 49 0.35 3.26 12.21
CA MET A 49 -0.18 1.96 11.80
C MET A 49 -1.71 1.85 11.89
N ASP A 50 -2.36 2.69 12.70
CA ASP A 50 -3.82 2.74 12.82
C ASP A 50 -4.46 3.78 11.87
N GLU A 51 -3.66 4.58 11.17
CA GLU A 51 -4.14 5.65 10.29
C GLU A 51 -4.62 5.08 8.95
N ALA A 52 -5.89 5.29 8.62
CA ALA A 52 -6.49 4.81 7.36
C ALA A 52 -5.80 5.39 6.11
N ALA A 53 -5.21 6.58 6.21
CA ALA A 53 -4.50 7.24 5.11
C ALA A 53 -3.14 6.62 4.78
N LEU A 54 -2.61 5.74 5.62
CA LEU A 54 -1.30 5.15 5.44
C LEU A 54 -1.40 3.72 4.88
N LEU A 55 -0.62 3.44 3.84
CA LEU A 55 -0.47 2.10 3.29
C LEU A 55 0.97 1.65 3.53
N ALA A 56 1.16 0.61 4.34
CA ALA A 56 2.48 0.06 4.64
C ALA A 56 2.52 -1.46 4.39
N GLY A 57 3.48 -1.89 3.60
CA GLY A 57 3.65 -3.30 3.23
C GLY A 57 5.11 -3.74 3.35
N VAL A 58 5.30 -5.00 3.72
CA VAL A 58 6.60 -5.65 3.81
C VAL A 58 6.72 -6.77 2.78
N MET A 59 7.95 -7.00 2.32
CA MET A 59 8.31 -8.10 1.42
C MET A 59 9.27 -8.99 2.18
N GLU A 60 8.90 -10.25 2.37
CA GLU A 60 9.59 -11.17 3.27
C GLU A 60 10.09 -12.41 2.56
N ASP A 61 11.26 -12.92 2.97
CA ASP A 61 11.70 -14.26 2.62
C ASP A 61 11.41 -15.23 3.78
N LEU A 62 10.40 -16.08 3.62
CA LEU A 62 10.01 -17.06 4.64
C LEU A 62 11.04 -18.17 4.87
N SER A 63 12.08 -18.26 4.03
CA SER A 63 13.21 -19.16 4.27
C SER A 63 14.19 -18.62 5.32
N LEU A 64 14.07 -17.34 5.70
CA LEU A 64 14.88 -16.71 6.74
C LEU A 64 14.28 -16.91 8.15
N PRO A 65 15.12 -16.92 9.20
CA PRO A 65 14.66 -16.86 10.58
C PRO A 65 13.79 -15.62 10.84
N ALA A 66 12.84 -15.72 11.77
CA ALA A 66 12.09 -14.55 12.25
C ALA A 66 13.07 -13.48 12.78
N GLY A 67 12.77 -12.20 12.55
CA GLY A 67 13.69 -11.10 12.87
C GLY A 67 14.70 -10.78 11.77
N GLN A 68 14.71 -11.53 10.66
CA GLN A 68 15.59 -11.31 9.51
C GLN A 68 14.85 -11.54 8.18
N ARG A 69 13.51 -11.52 8.18
CA ARG A 69 12.71 -11.88 7.02
C ARG A 69 12.46 -10.71 6.10
N VAL A 70 12.38 -9.49 6.63
CA VAL A 70 11.98 -8.32 5.85
C VAL A 70 13.13 -7.90 4.93
N LEU A 71 12.93 -8.09 3.63
CA LEU A 71 13.87 -7.71 2.57
C LEU A 71 13.38 -6.50 1.77
N GLY A 72 12.16 -6.04 2.00
CA GLY A 72 11.63 -4.84 1.39
C GLY A 72 10.58 -4.20 2.26
N TRP A 73 10.52 -2.87 2.23
CA TRP A 73 9.51 -2.10 2.96
C TRP A 73 9.07 -0.91 2.11
N GLY A 74 7.77 -0.82 1.87
CA GLY A 74 7.14 0.27 1.13
C GLY A 74 6.09 0.97 1.97
N VAL A 75 6.09 2.29 1.92
CA VAL A 75 5.14 3.14 2.66
C VAL A 75 4.61 4.24 1.74
N SER A 76 3.29 4.37 1.71
CA SER A 76 2.60 5.44 0.99
C SER A 76 1.62 6.17 1.90
N LEU A 77 1.45 7.46 1.65
CA LEU A 77 0.47 8.31 2.30
C LEU A 77 -0.55 8.80 1.26
N MET A 78 -1.82 8.68 1.62
CA MET A 78 -2.94 9.23 0.86
C MET A 78 -3.16 10.68 1.26
N LEU A 79 -3.29 11.55 0.26
CA LEU A 79 -3.41 12.99 0.42
C LEU A 79 -4.68 13.49 -0.25
N SER A 80 -5.32 14.46 0.39
CA SER A 80 -6.33 15.30 -0.26
C SER A 80 -5.67 16.23 -1.28
N PRO A 81 -6.43 16.79 -2.24
CA PRO A 81 -5.91 17.83 -3.14
C PRO A 81 -5.26 19.00 -2.40
N ALA A 82 -5.85 19.44 -1.28
CA ALA A 82 -5.32 20.54 -0.48
C ALA A 82 -3.96 20.20 0.16
N GLN A 83 -3.81 18.97 0.66
CA GLN A 83 -2.53 18.51 1.23
C GLN A 83 -1.46 18.35 0.14
N ALA A 84 -1.82 17.78 -1.02
CA ALA A 84 -0.91 17.68 -2.16
C ALA A 84 -0.45 19.05 -2.65
N GLN A 85 -1.36 20.04 -2.67
CA GLN A 85 -1.04 21.42 -3.00
C GLN A 85 -0.12 22.08 -1.96
N ALA A 86 -0.39 21.88 -0.66
CA ALA A 86 0.47 22.40 0.42
C ALA A 86 1.89 21.83 0.38
N LEU A 87 2.05 20.59 -0.11
CA LEU A 87 3.33 19.96 -0.37
C LEU A 87 3.93 20.33 -1.75
N ALA A 88 3.23 21.12 -2.55
CA ALA A 88 3.59 21.54 -3.91
C ALA A 88 3.84 20.38 -4.90
N LEU A 89 3.16 19.24 -4.71
CA LEU A 89 3.39 18.02 -5.50
C LEU A 89 3.03 18.16 -6.98
N THR A 90 2.07 19.03 -7.32
CA THR A 90 1.68 19.30 -8.71
C THR A 90 2.60 20.29 -9.42
N GLY A 91 3.57 20.86 -8.70
CA GLY A 91 4.55 21.81 -9.22
C GLY A 91 5.96 21.29 -9.02
N ARG A 92 6.82 22.13 -8.43
CA ARG A 92 8.19 21.79 -8.06
C ARG A 92 8.29 21.80 -6.53
N PRO A 93 8.13 20.66 -5.85
CA PRO A 93 8.32 20.62 -4.40
C PRO A 93 9.79 20.89 -4.04
N ARG A 94 10.06 21.15 -2.76
CA ARG A 94 11.42 21.04 -2.22
C ARG A 94 11.72 19.58 -1.85
N ALA A 95 12.95 19.15 -2.06
CA ALA A 95 13.40 17.79 -1.76
C ALA A 95 13.29 17.41 -0.27
N HIS A 96 13.59 16.15 0.02
CA HIS A 96 13.41 15.51 1.32
C HIS A 96 11.93 15.43 1.73
N LEU A 97 11.05 15.17 0.74
CA LEU A 97 9.60 15.12 0.91
C LEU A 97 9.18 14.18 2.04
N ALA A 98 9.72 12.97 2.09
CA ALA A 98 9.38 11.98 3.11
C ALA A 98 9.69 12.48 4.52
N ARG A 99 10.87 13.08 4.72
CA ARG A 99 11.28 13.65 6.01
C ARG A 99 10.34 14.77 6.43
N ARG A 100 10.08 15.71 5.52
CA ARG A 100 9.16 16.84 5.75
C ARG A 100 7.75 16.37 6.09
N VAL A 101 7.29 15.27 5.49
CA VAL A 101 6.00 14.64 5.81
C VAL A 101 6.02 14.05 7.21
N TYR A 102 7.04 13.27 7.60
CA TYR A 102 7.15 12.77 8.98
C TYR A 102 7.22 13.89 10.01
N ASP A 103 7.95 14.97 9.71
CA ASP A 103 8.01 16.15 10.58
C ASP A 103 6.64 16.84 10.69
N GLY A 104 5.91 16.96 9.58
CA GLY A 104 4.56 17.51 9.55
C GLY A 104 3.57 16.66 10.34
N LEU A 105 3.64 15.32 10.22
CA LEU A 105 2.80 14.37 10.97
C LEU A 105 3.09 14.43 12.47
N ARG A 106 4.37 14.55 12.86
CA ARG A 106 4.81 14.68 14.25
C ARG A 106 4.42 16.02 14.86
N GLY A 107 4.57 17.10 14.10
CA GLY A 107 4.27 18.47 14.53
C GLY A 107 2.79 18.86 14.40
N GLY A 108 1.95 18.00 13.83
CA GLY A 108 0.53 18.29 13.58
C GLY A 108 0.25 19.24 12.41
N ALA A 109 1.28 19.64 11.66
CA ALA A 109 1.12 20.47 10.45
C ALA A 109 0.52 19.68 9.27
N LEU A 110 0.62 18.35 9.31
CA LEU A 110 -0.06 17.45 8.40
C LEU A 110 -0.88 16.46 9.23
N LEU A 111 -2.20 16.44 9.01
CA LEU A 111 -3.12 15.49 9.64
C LEU A 111 -3.53 14.43 8.62
N PRO A 112 -3.36 13.13 8.89
CA PRO A 112 -3.90 12.08 8.03
C PRO A 112 -5.40 12.25 7.83
N MET A 113 -5.90 11.96 6.61
CA MET A 113 -7.34 11.92 6.37
C MET A 113 -7.97 10.74 7.10
N ASP A 114 -9.19 10.93 7.59
CA ASP A 114 -10.00 9.82 8.09
C ASP A 114 -10.60 8.97 6.95
N ASP A 115 -11.18 7.80 7.28
CA ASP A 115 -11.78 6.87 6.30
C ASP A 115 -12.89 7.53 5.45
N ARG A 116 -13.62 8.50 6.01
CA ARG A 116 -14.72 9.19 5.34
C ARG A 116 -14.20 10.25 4.36
N GLU A 117 -13.18 11.01 4.75
CA GLU A 117 -12.45 11.95 3.90
C GLU A 117 -11.80 11.23 2.73
N ILE A 118 -11.12 10.10 3.00
CA ILE A 118 -10.58 9.22 1.97
C ILE A 118 -11.69 8.77 1.02
N GLY A 119 -12.82 8.27 1.56
CA GLY A 119 -13.93 7.79 0.75
C GLY A 119 -14.56 8.85 -0.14
N ARG A 120 -14.65 10.10 0.32
CA ARG A 120 -15.10 11.25 -0.49
C ARG A 120 -14.11 11.59 -1.60
N CYS A 121 -12.82 11.67 -1.26
CA CYS A 121 -11.78 11.97 -2.25
C CYS A 121 -11.68 10.85 -3.30
N ASN A 122 -11.84 9.59 -2.90
CA ASN A 122 -11.83 8.41 -3.76
C ASN A 122 -13.02 8.44 -4.72
N ALA A 123 -14.23 8.68 -4.22
CA ALA A 123 -15.42 8.77 -5.04
C ALA A 123 -15.33 9.91 -6.07
N ALA A 124 -14.75 11.04 -5.68
CA ALA A 124 -14.51 12.19 -6.57
C ALA A 124 -13.33 11.99 -7.54
N GLY A 125 -12.55 10.92 -7.40
CA GLY A 125 -11.35 10.69 -8.19
C GLY A 125 -10.28 11.76 -7.99
N SER A 126 -10.13 12.25 -6.77
CA SER A 126 -9.24 13.36 -6.39
C SER A 126 -8.13 12.96 -5.41
N LEU A 127 -8.06 11.67 -5.04
CA LEU A 127 -7.00 11.17 -4.16
C LEU A 127 -5.62 11.29 -4.82
N VAL A 128 -4.65 11.79 -4.07
CA VAL A 128 -3.24 11.79 -4.46
C VAL A 128 -2.49 10.80 -3.57
N ASN A 129 -1.64 9.99 -4.18
CA ASN A 129 -0.74 9.09 -3.46
C ASN A 129 0.67 9.69 -3.45
N LEU A 130 1.30 9.74 -2.28
CA LEU A 130 2.72 10.02 -2.13
C LEU A 130 3.39 8.80 -1.52
N VAL A 131 4.22 8.12 -2.29
CA VAL A 131 5.11 7.07 -1.78
C VAL A 131 6.18 7.77 -0.94
N LEU A 132 6.14 7.56 0.38
CA LEU A 132 7.11 8.15 1.31
C LEU A 132 8.47 7.50 1.14
N HIS A 133 8.50 6.18 0.98
CA HIS A 133 9.73 5.46 0.63
C HIS A 133 9.41 4.04 0.18
N PHE A 134 10.31 3.50 -0.65
CA PHE A 134 10.48 2.07 -0.86
C PHE A 134 11.96 1.76 -0.63
N THR A 135 12.22 0.71 0.15
CA THR A 135 13.54 0.41 0.70
C THR A 135 13.82 -1.09 0.60
N MET A 136 15.08 -1.44 0.36
CA MET A 136 15.57 -2.82 0.33
C MET A 136 17.09 -2.85 0.63
N PRO A 137 17.65 -3.97 1.12
CA PRO A 137 19.04 -4.04 1.57
C PRO A 137 20.12 -3.77 0.51
N SER A 138 19.84 -4.11 -0.76
CA SER A 138 20.80 -4.01 -1.87
C SER A 138 20.10 -3.55 -3.13
N LEU A 139 20.82 -2.80 -3.98
CA LEU A 139 20.36 -2.34 -5.30
C LEU A 139 21.22 -2.91 -6.44
N ASP A 140 22.06 -3.91 -6.14
CA ASP A 140 22.89 -4.55 -7.15
C ASP A 140 22.02 -5.35 -8.13
N LEU A 141 21.73 -4.80 -9.30
CA LEU A 141 20.96 -5.46 -10.35
C LEU A 141 21.68 -6.67 -10.97
N ALA A 142 22.97 -6.89 -10.67
CA ALA A 142 23.64 -8.12 -11.03
C ALA A 142 23.27 -9.29 -10.08
N ASP A 143 22.72 -9.00 -8.90
CA ASP A 143 22.28 -10.01 -7.93
C ASP A 143 20.85 -10.51 -8.26
N PRO A 144 20.67 -11.80 -8.60
CA PRO A 144 19.35 -12.37 -8.85
C PRO A 144 18.38 -12.27 -7.66
N GLN A 145 18.87 -12.12 -6.43
CA GLN A 145 18.02 -11.92 -5.25
C GLN A 145 17.33 -10.55 -5.28
N VAL A 146 18.04 -9.51 -5.72
CA VAL A 146 17.47 -8.16 -5.89
C VAL A 146 16.28 -8.21 -6.84
N HIS A 147 16.37 -8.96 -7.94
CA HIS A 147 15.26 -9.11 -8.89
C HIS A 147 14.02 -9.76 -8.25
N LYS A 148 14.21 -10.76 -7.38
CA LYS A 148 13.09 -11.40 -6.66
C LYS A 148 12.42 -10.44 -5.68
N VAL A 149 13.20 -9.63 -4.97
CA VAL A 149 12.67 -8.60 -4.07
C VAL A 149 11.91 -7.53 -4.84
N VAL A 150 12.47 -7.04 -5.96
CA VAL A 150 11.81 -6.04 -6.81
C VAL A 150 10.52 -6.59 -7.43
N ALA A 151 10.50 -7.84 -7.90
CA ALA A 151 9.28 -8.46 -8.42
C ALA A 151 8.19 -8.56 -7.35
N CYS A 152 8.55 -9.04 -6.15
CA CYS A 152 7.65 -9.08 -5.00
C CYS A 152 7.18 -7.67 -4.59
N ALA A 153 8.06 -6.67 -4.71
CA ALA A 153 7.71 -5.28 -4.43
C ALA A 153 6.68 -4.72 -5.40
N GLN A 154 6.80 -5.03 -6.69
CA GLN A 154 5.83 -4.63 -7.70
C GLN A 154 4.47 -5.32 -7.52
N GLU A 155 4.43 -6.57 -7.08
CA GLU A 155 3.19 -7.25 -6.68
C GLU A 155 2.55 -6.59 -5.46
N SER A 156 3.35 -6.37 -4.41
CA SER A 156 2.91 -5.68 -3.20
C SER A 156 2.34 -4.30 -3.52
N PHE A 157 3.04 -3.51 -4.34
CA PHE A 157 2.59 -2.19 -4.75
C PHE A 157 1.23 -2.25 -5.44
N ARG A 158 1.04 -3.18 -6.39
CA ARG A 158 -0.25 -3.38 -7.07
C ARG A 158 -1.36 -3.72 -6.07
N VAL A 159 -1.14 -4.67 -5.18
CA VAL A 159 -2.19 -5.08 -4.21
C VAL A 159 -2.61 -3.93 -3.28
N HIS A 160 -1.67 -3.07 -2.88
CA HIS A 160 -1.98 -1.91 -2.03
C HIS A 160 -2.60 -0.72 -2.80
N HIS A 161 -2.27 -0.54 -4.08
CA HIS A 161 -2.61 0.68 -4.84
C HIS A 161 -3.66 0.49 -5.96
N LEU A 162 -3.96 -0.74 -6.39
CA LEU A 162 -5.07 -0.99 -7.33
C LEU A 162 -6.44 -0.79 -6.67
N GLY A 163 -7.45 -0.46 -7.48
CA GLY A 163 -8.84 -0.25 -7.03
C GLY A 163 -9.12 1.12 -6.41
N TRP A 164 -8.10 1.94 -6.22
CA TRP A 164 -8.25 3.34 -5.83
C TRP A 164 -8.43 4.22 -7.06
N ASN A 165 -9.23 5.27 -6.94
CA ASN A 165 -9.47 6.23 -7.99
C ASN A 165 -8.47 7.40 -7.88
N TRP A 166 -7.20 7.11 -8.18
CA TRP A 166 -6.09 8.08 -8.03
C TRP A 166 -6.10 9.19 -9.07
N GLN A 167 -5.94 10.43 -8.63
CA GLN A 167 -5.63 11.58 -9.48
C GLN A 167 -4.16 11.58 -9.91
N ALA A 168 -3.25 11.27 -8.98
CA ALA A 168 -1.81 11.22 -9.22
C ALA A 168 -1.09 10.33 -8.20
N LEU A 169 0.03 9.75 -8.63
CA LEU A 169 0.99 9.03 -7.81
C LEU A 169 2.33 9.78 -7.88
N TYR A 170 2.91 10.11 -6.73
CA TYR A 170 4.20 10.77 -6.60
C TYR A 170 5.16 9.96 -5.74
N LEU A 171 6.45 10.13 -5.98
CA LEU A 171 7.52 9.49 -5.22
C LEU A 171 8.74 10.42 -5.19
N GLU A 172 9.40 10.48 -4.05
CA GLU A 172 10.80 10.87 -3.96
C GLU A 172 11.64 9.63 -3.63
N ASN A 173 12.75 9.44 -4.32
CA ASN A 173 13.75 8.44 -3.96
C ASN A 173 15.16 8.96 -4.30
N SER A 174 16.19 8.14 -4.15
CA SER A 174 17.54 8.46 -4.59
C SER A 174 17.70 8.31 -6.11
N GLN A 175 18.63 9.06 -6.70
CA GLN A 175 19.04 8.94 -8.10
C GLN A 175 19.46 7.49 -8.45
N ALA A 176 20.06 6.77 -7.50
CA ALA A 176 20.44 5.36 -7.67
C ALA A 176 19.23 4.44 -7.97
N MET A 177 18.03 4.83 -7.54
CA MET A 177 16.77 4.10 -7.78
C MET A 177 15.98 4.59 -8.99
N SER A 178 16.41 5.67 -9.65
CA SER A 178 15.61 6.32 -10.69
C SER A 178 15.26 5.40 -11.84
N GLU A 179 16.19 4.54 -12.26
CA GLU A 179 15.93 3.62 -13.38
C GLU A 179 14.87 2.57 -13.03
N VAL A 180 14.91 2.01 -11.82
CA VAL A 180 13.89 1.05 -11.33
C VAL A 180 12.49 1.69 -11.34
N HIS A 181 12.40 2.94 -10.88
CA HIS A 181 11.13 3.67 -10.83
C HIS A 181 10.63 4.09 -12.20
N ARG A 182 11.53 4.52 -13.09
CA ARG A 182 11.22 4.82 -14.49
C ARG A 182 10.69 3.59 -15.22
N GLN A 183 11.33 2.44 -15.06
CA GLN A 183 10.86 1.16 -15.62
C GLN A 183 9.52 0.72 -15.02
N SER A 184 9.25 1.08 -13.77
CA SER A 184 7.96 0.83 -13.11
C SER A 184 6.83 1.72 -13.65
N GLY A 185 7.16 2.79 -14.39
CA GLY A 185 6.22 3.62 -15.14
C GLY A 185 6.13 5.09 -14.72
N TYR A 186 6.98 5.54 -13.81
CA TYR A 186 7.04 6.95 -13.40
C TYR A 186 7.77 7.84 -14.42
N ASP A 187 7.39 9.11 -14.48
CA ASP A 187 8.15 10.15 -15.16
C ASP A 187 9.02 10.91 -14.16
N LEU A 188 10.18 11.40 -14.62
CA LEU A 188 11.02 12.29 -13.84
C LEU A 188 10.41 13.70 -13.80
N LEU A 189 10.35 14.29 -12.62
CA LEU A 189 9.87 15.63 -12.34
C LEU A 189 10.98 16.44 -11.68
N ALA A 190 10.83 17.77 -11.64
CA ALA A 190 11.85 18.67 -11.10
C ALA A 190 11.54 19.08 -9.65
N PHE A 191 12.57 19.15 -8.82
CA PHE A 191 12.51 19.86 -7.54
C PHE A 191 12.71 21.38 -7.74
N ALA A 192 12.28 22.18 -6.78
CA ALA A 192 12.54 23.62 -6.76
C ALA A 192 14.01 23.95 -6.41
N ASP A 193 14.68 23.09 -5.65
CA ASP A 193 16.05 23.24 -5.16
C ASP A 193 17.06 22.34 -5.89
N GLU A 194 16.78 21.95 -7.14
CA GLU A 194 17.56 21.01 -7.94
C GLU A 194 19.05 21.37 -8.08
N GLU A 195 19.37 22.65 -8.23
CA GLU A 195 20.76 23.14 -8.31
C GLU A 195 21.56 22.82 -7.04
N ALA A 196 20.93 22.93 -5.86
CA ALA A 196 21.57 22.62 -4.58
C ALA A 196 21.78 21.11 -4.38
N LEU A 197 20.99 20.27 -5.07
CA LEU A 197 21.07 18.81 -5.00
C LEU A 197 22.10 18.24 -5.97
N ALA A 198 22.39 18.94 -7.07
CA ALA A 198 23.28 18.48 -8.14
C ALA A 198 24.68 18.04 -7.67
N PRO A 199 25.31 18.63 -6.64
CA PRO A 199 26.61 18.17 -6.14
C PRO A 199 26.55 16.86 -5.34
N LEU A 200 25.38 16.43 -4.85
CA LEU A 200 25.25 15.25 -4.01
C LEU A 200 25.57 13.97 -4.79
N PRO A 201 26.20 12.95 -4.19
CA PRO A 201 26.42 11.66 -4.83
C PRO A 201 25.08 10.96 -5.10
N ALA A 202 25.00 10.14 -6.15
CA ALA A 202 23.74 9.54 -6.61
C ALA A 202 22.90 8.81 -5.51
N PRO A 203 23.48 8.06 -4.56
CA PRO A 203 22.71 7.44 -3.48
C PRO A 203 22.07 8.44 -2.51
N LEU A 204 22.61 9.67 -2.41
CA LEU A 204 22.12 10.73 -1.53
C LEU A 204 21.34 11.81 -2.27
N ARG A 205 21.47 11.89 -3.60
CA ARG A 205 20.79 12.87 -4.44
C ARG A 205 19.33 12.47 -4.63
N PRO A 206 18.36 13.24 -4.11
CA PRO A 206 16.95 12.94 -4.30
C PRO A 206 16.51 13.16 -5.75
N THR A 207 15.57 12.37 -6.22
CA THR A 207 14.87 12.52 -7.50
C THR A 207 13.37 12.50 -7.25
N PHE A 208 12.66 13.45 -7.88
CA PHE A 208 11.21 13.54 -7.82
C PHE A 208 10.60 12.87 -9.03
N MET A 209 9.57 12.07 -8.83
CA MET A 209 8.91 11.33 -9.88
C MET A 209 7.41 11.31 -9.69
N GLY A 210 6.67 11.19 -10.78
CA GLY A 210 5.22 11.12 -10.71
C GLY A 210 4.56 10.61 -11.98
N LEU A 211 3.29 10.27 -11.83
CA LEU A 211 2.37 10.01 -12.93
C LEU A 211 0.98 10.52 -12.53
N THR A 212 0.31 11.23 -13.42
CA THR A 212 -1.09 11.65 -13.25
C THR A 212 -2.04 10.73 -14.00
N ARG A 213 -3.32 10.73 -13.63
CA ARG A 213 -4.36 9.98 -14.35
C ARG A 213 -4.45 10.39 -15.81
N GLU A 214 -4.33 11.69 -16.10
CA GLU A 214 -4.37 12.21 -17.46
C GLU A 214 -3.22 11.62 -18.30
N GLN A 215 -2.00 11.64 -17.77
CA GLN A 215 -0.83 11.03 -18.42
C GLN A 215 -0.94 9.51 -18.53
N ALA A 216 -1.55 8.83 -17.55
CA ALA A 216 -1.73 7.39 -17.58
C ALA A 216 -2.71 6.94 -18.68
N ARG A 217 -3.74 7.75 -18.97
CA ARG A 217 -4.74 7.48 -20.01
C ARG A 217 -4.18 7.50 -21.43
N THR A 218 -3.06 8.17 -21.65
CA THR A 218 -2.38 8.20 -22.96
C THR A 218 -1.37 7.07 -23.13
N ARG A 219 -1.23 6.18 -22.12
CA ARG A 219 -0.30 5.04 -22.12
C ARG A 219 -1.06 3.72 -22.20
N LEU A 220 -0.46 2.76 -22.90
CA LEU A 220 -0.93 1.39 -22.87
C LEU A 220 -0.79 0.80 -21.45
N PRO A 221 -1.73 -0.08 -21.04
CA PRO A 221 -1.53 -0.95 -19.89
C PRO A 221 -0.23 -1.74 -20.03
N GLY A 222 0.58 -1.82 -18.98
CA GLY A 222 1.84 -2.58 -19.04
C GLY A 222 2.82 -2.32 -17.91
N THR A 223 2.84 -1.11 -17.36
CA THR A 223 3.68 -0.79 -16.20
C THR A 223 2.89 -0.80 -14.90
N THR A 224 3.55 -1.13 -13.79
CA THR A 224 2.93 -1.22 -12.45
C THR A 224 2.21 0.08 -12.06
N ILE A 225 2.85 1.23 -12.28
CA ILE A 225 2.31 2.53 -11.89
C ILE A 225 1.13 2.93 -12.77
N ARG A 226 1.22 2.71 -14.09
CA ARG A 226 0.12 3.01 -15.00
C ARG A 226 -1.13 2.19 -14.67
N ASN A 227 -0.96 0.91 -14.29
CA ASN A 227 -2.08 0.05 -13.92
C ASN A 227 -2.81 0.50 -12.65
N CYS A 228 -2.18 1.30 -11.78
CA CYS A 228 -2.84 1.88 -10.61
C CYS A 228 -3.98 2.84 -10.96
N PHE A 229 -4.02 3.37 -12.18
CA PHE A 229 -5.08 4.27 -12.63
C PHE A 229 -6.31 3.55 -13.20
N GLU A 230 -6.29 2.23 -13.24
CA GLU A 230 -7.48 1.43 -13.55
C GLU A 230 -8.35 1.32 -12.28
N SER A 231 -9.53 1.92 -12.34
CA SER A 231 -10.45 1.96 -11.20
C SER A 231 -11.90 1.93 -11.68
N GLU A 232 -12.70 1.11 -11.02
CA GLU A 232 -14.16 1.13 -11.09
C GLU A 232 -14.72 1.50 -9.71
N PRO A 233 -15.93 2.06 -9.60
CA PRO A 233 -16.61 2.21 -8.32
C PRO A 233 -16.89 0.84 -7.67
N PRO A 234 -16.79 0.70 -6.33
CA PRO A 234 -17.15 -0.53 -5.66
C PRO A 234 -18.64 -0.81 -5.82
N ARG A 235 -18.95 -2.05 -6.23
CA ARG A 235 -20.31 -2.53 -6.45
C ARG A 235 -21.02 -2.83 -5.14
N PHE A 236 -20.37 -3.52 -4.22
CA PHE A 236 -20.99 -3.96 -2.97
C PHE A 236 -20.89 -2.93 -1.85
N ARG A 237 -19.91 -2.02 -1.92
CA ARG A 237 -19.74 -0.91 -0.96
C ARG A 237 -19.66 -1.41 0.49
N PHE A 238 -18.80 -2.38 0.77
CA PHE A 238 -18.62 -2.93 2.11
C PHE A 238 -18.31 -1.86 3.17
N SER A 239 -18.79 -2.08 4.41
CA SER A 239 -18.48 -1.21 5.56
C SER A 239 -16.98 -1.28 5.92
N ALA A 240 -16.48 -0.31 6.70
CA ALA A 240 -15.06 -0.27 7.08
C ALA A 240 -14.55 -1.58 7.70
N GLN A 241 -15.31 -2.16 8.65
CA GLN A 241 -14.93 -3.43 9.27
C GLN A 241 -14.98 -4.62 8.31
N GLN A 242 -15.93 -4.64 7.37
CA GLN A 242 -16.01 -5.68 6.34
C GLN A 242 -14.84 -5.57 5.35
N ARG A 243 -14.49 -4.35 4.91
CA ARG A 243 -13.30 -4.10 4.07
C ARG A 243 -12.02 -4.53 4.78
N ARG A 244 -11.86 -4.20 6.06
CA ARG A 244 -10.71 -4.62 6.88
C ARG A 244 -10.62 -6.14 7.00
N LEU A 245 -11.73 -6.83 7.29
CA LEU A 245 -11.79 -8.29 7.32
C LEU A 245 -11.36 -8.91 5.99
N LEU A 246 -11.95 -8.44 4.87
CA LEU A 246 -11.65 -8.95 3.54
C LEU A 246 -10.19 -8.69 3.17
N TRP A 247 -9.66 -7.50 3.46
CA TRP A 247 -8.26 -7.13 3.22
C TRP A 247 -7.29 -8.06 3.96
N LEU A 248 -7.48 -8.27 5.27
CA LEU A 248 -6.62 -9.17 6.04
C LEU A 248 -6.73 -10.62 5.57
N SER A 249 -7.94 -11.05 5.18
CA SER A 249 -8.20 -12.39 4.63
C SER A 249 -7.55 -12.62 3.26
N LEU A 250 -6.98 -11.60 2.61
CA LEU A 250 -6.17 -11.80 1.40
C LEU A 250 -4.79 -12.37 1.68
N PHE A 251 -4.28 -12.19 2.91
CA PHE A 251 -2.92 -12.54 3.30
C PHE A 251 -2.85 -13.67 4.33
N ASP A 252 -3.88 -13.80 5.18
CA ASP A 252 -3.98 -14.88 6.16
C ASP A 252 -5.42 -15.40 6.24
N ASP A 253 -5.59 -16.71 6.03
CA ASP A 253 -6.89 -17.37 6.04
C ASP A 253 -7.32 -17.80 7.46
N ALA A 254 -6.44 -17.76 8.46
CA ALA A 254 -6.73 -18.30 9.79
C ALA A 254 -7.55 -17.32 10.66
N ASP A 255 -8.76 -17.72 11.04
CA ASP A 255 -9.65 -16.93 11.93
C ASP A 255 -8.96 -16.53 13.25
N ALA A 256 -8.09 -17.40 13.78
CA ALA A 256 -7.33 -17.15 15.01
C ALA A 256 -6.37 -15.95 14.86
N ALA A 257 -5.84 -15.70 13.67
CA ALA A 257 -4.99 -14.55 13.39
C ALA A 257 -5.82 -13.28 13.10
N LEU A 258 -6.99 -13.44 12.45
CA LEU A 258 -7.88 -12.33 12.10
C LEU A 258 -8.55 -11.68 13.32
N MET A 259 -8.96 -12.47 14.31
CA MET A 259 -9.73 -11.97 15.45
C MET A 259 -9.02 -10.88 16.26
N PRO A 260 -7.75 -11.06 16.71
CA PRO A 260 -7.02 -10.00 17.40
C PRO A 260 -6.83 -8.76 16.51
N ALA A 261 -6.49 -8.96 15.23
CA ALA A 261 -6.24 -7.87 14.29
C ALA A 261 -7.49 -7.03 13.99
N LEU A 262 -8.68 -7.61 14.13
CA LEU A 262 -9.97 -6.94 13.96
C LEU A 262 -10.58 -6.45 15.28
N GLY A 263 -10.06 -6.90 16.43
CA GLY A 263 -10.64 -6.61 17.74
C GLY A 263 -12.02 -7.23 17.95
N VAL A 264 -12.29 -8.41 17.38
CA VAL A 264 -13.62 -9.07 17.43
C VAL A 264 -13.56 -10.46 18.06
N SER A 265 -14.68 -10.90 18.64
CA SER A 265 -14.88 -12.28 19.09
C SER A 265 -15.18 -13.22 17.91
N VAL A 266 -15.16 -14.54 18.14
CA VAL A 266 -15.58 -15.55 17.15
C VAL A 266 -17.00 -15.24 16.63
N HIS A 267 -17.91 -14.88 17.54
CA HIS A 267 -19.28 -14.52 17.17
C HIS A 267 -19.32 -13.23 16.34
N GLY A 268 -18.51 -12.23 16.70
CA GLY A 268 -18.36 -11.00 15.92
C GLY A 268 -17.84 -11.28 14.50
N LEU A 269 -16.87 -12.17 14.35
CA LEU A 269 -16.33 -12.58 13.05
C LEU A 269 -17.40 -13.28 12.19
N LYS A 270 -18.17 -14.21 12.76
CA LYS A 270 -19.30 -14.85 12.06
C LYS A 270 -20.34 -13.83 11.60
N LYS A 271 -20.65 -12.83 12.43
CA LYS A 271 -21.58 -11.75 12.08
C LYS A 271 -21.06 -10.87 10.95
N LEU A 272 -19.76 -10.56 10.91
CA LEU A 272 -19.14 -9.80 9.82
C LEU A 272 -19.25 -10.55 8.48
N TRP A 273 -18.93 -11.85 8.46
CA TRP A 273 -19.08 -12.68 7.27
C TRP A 273 -20.54 -12.78 6.80
N LYS A 274 -21.48 -13.01 7.73
CA LYS A 274 -22.91 -13.02 7.40
C LYS A 274 -23.35 -11.72 6.72
N GLY A 275 -22.97 -10.57 7.29
CA GLY A 275 -23.29 -9.27 6.69
C GLY A 275 -22.60 -8.99 5.36
N ILE A 276 -21.47 -9.65 5.06
CA ILE A 276 -20.84 -9.59 3.73
C ILE A 276 -21.71 -10.36 2.73
N TYR A 277 -22.17 -11.56 3.09
CA TYR A 277 -23.01 -12.38 2.22
C TYR A 277 -24.36 -11.73 1.93
N GLU A 278 -25.03 -11.21 2.95
CA GLU A 278 -26.31 -10.49 2.80
C GLU A 278 -26.15 -9.31 1.82
N ARG A 279 -25.12 -8.50 1.99
CA ARG A 279 -24.85 -7.34 1.11
C ARG A 279 -24.54 -7.74 -0.33
N ILE A 280 -23.90 -8.89 -0.54
CA ILE A 280 -23.65 -9.42 -1.87
C ILE A 280 -24.96 -9.92 -2.48
N GLU A 281 -25.75 -10.70 -1.74
CA GLU A 281 -27.05 -11.23 -2.19
C GLU A 281 -28.04 -10.11 -2.53
N ASP A 282 -28.05 -9.01 -1.76
CA ASP A 282 -28.88 -7.82 -2.04
C ASP A 282 -28.58 -7.16 -3.41
N VAL A 283 -27.32 -7.22 -3.86
CA VAL A 283 -26.84 -6.52 -5.09
C VAL A 283 -26.61 -7.49 -6.25
N ALA A 284 -26.43 -8.78 -5.95
CA ALA A 284 -26.12 -9.86 -6.89
C ALA A 284 -26.69 -11.20 -6.37
N PRO A 285 -28.02 -11.41 -6.48
CA PRO A 285 -28.68 -12.61 -5.93
C PRO A 285 -28.10 -13.92 -6.46
N ASP A 286 -27.66 -13.94 -7.72
CA ASP A 286 -27.10 -15.12 -8.37
C ASP A 286 -25.59 -15.32 -8.07
N PHE A 287 -24.97 -14.47 -7.26
CA PHE A 287 -23.52 -14.53 -7.01
C PHE A 287 -23.09 -15.89 -6.46
N PHE A 288 -23.85 -16.47 -5.53
CA PHE A 288 -23.54 -17.77 -4.92
C PHE A 288 -24.16 -18.98 -5.66
N GLY A 289 -24.86 -18.77 -6.78
CA GLY A 289 -25.60 -19.80 -7.51
C GLY A 289 -27.00 -20.07 -6.93
N GLY A 290 -28.00 -20.27 -7.80
CA GLY A 290 -29.45 -20.27 -7.51
C GLY A 290 -30.00 -21.36 -6.57
N ASP A 291 -29.18 -22.23 -5.98
CA ASP A 291 -29.59 -23.24 -4.99
C ASP A 291 -29.48 -22.71 -3.53
N ALA A 292 -29.77 -21.43 -3.36
CA ALA A 292 -29.71 -20.69 -2.09
C ALA A 292 -30.88 -20.99 -1.12
N GLY A 293 -31.62 -22.08 -1.32
CA GLY A 293 -32.76 -22.49 -0.49
C GLY A 293 -32.45 -23.49 0.63
N GLY A 294 -31.18 -23.85 0.85
CA GLY A 294 -30.80 -24.84 1.87
C GLY A 294 -29.83 -24.27 2.89
N ASP A 295 -30.35 -23.95 4.08
CA ASP A 295 -29.58 -23.82 5.32
C ASP A 295 -28.89 -25.17 5.62
N ASP A 296 -27.64 -25.33 5.20
CA ASP A 296 -26.80 -26.42 5.70
C ASP A 296 -25.49 -25.85 6.27
N ASP A 297 -25.43 -25.91 7.60
CA ASP A 297 -24.87 -24.90 8.50
C ASP A 297 -23.37 -25.12 8.81
N GLY A 298 -22.59 -25.56 7.81
CA GLY A 298 -21.16 -25.77 8.02
C GLY A 298 -20.29 -26.01 6.78
N LYS A 299 -20.83 -26.64 5.73
CA LYS A 299 -20.05 -26.94 4.51
C LYS A 299 -20.05 -25.81 3.49
N ARG A 300 -21.12 -25.01 3.43
CA ARG A 300 -21.28 -23.91 2.46
C ARG A 300 -20.55 -22.63 2.86
N GLY A 301 -20.37 -22.37 4.16
CA GLY A 301 -19.67 -21.17 4.65
C GLY A 301 -18.24 -21.02 4.12
N PRO A 302 -17.41 -22.07 4.18
CA PRO A 302 -16.07 -22.06 3.59
C PRO A 302 -16.06 -21.80 2.06
N GLU A 303 -17.05 -22.32 1.34
CA GLU A 303 -17.19 -22.13 -0.11
C GLU A 303 -17.60 -20.69 -0.46
N LYS A 304 -18.62 -20.14 0.21
CA LYS A 304 -19.02 -18.73 0.07
C LYS A 304 -17.83 -17.81 0.38
N ARG A 305 -17.11 -18.04 1.48
CA ARG A 305 -15.89 -17.28 1.82
C ARG A 305 -14.85 -17.33 0.70
N ARG A 306 -14.53 -18.53 0.19
CA ARG A 306 -13.56 -18.70 -0.89
C ARG A 306 -13.97 -17.94 -2.15
N GLN A 307 -15.26 -18.00 -2.51
CA GLN A 307 -15.79 -17.29 -3.68
C GLN A 307 -15.70 -15.77 -3.53
N VAL A 308 -16.08 -15.24 -2.36
CA VAL A 308 -15.93 -13.80 -2.07
C VAL A 308 -14.47 -13.37 -2.16
N LEU A 309 -13.55 -14.13 -1.54
CA LEU A 309 -12.11 -13.82 -1.59
C LEU A 309 -11.54 -13.90 -3.00
N ALA A 310 -11.97 -14.87 -3.81
CA ALA A 310 -11.57 -14.96 -5.22
C ALA A 310 -12.04 -13.72 -6.01
N TYR A 311 -13.26 -13.25 -5.76
CA TYR A 311 -13.80 -12.04 -6.38
C TYR A 311 -13.02 -10.79 -5.96
N VAL A 312 -12.86 -10.53 -4.66
CA VAL A 312 -12.21 -9.29 -4.20
C VAL A 312 -10.72 -9.22 -4.54
N ARG A 313 -10.03 -10.36 -4.72
CA ARG A 313 -8.65 -10.39 -5.26
C ARG A 313 -8.54 -9.79 -6.66
N GLN A 314 -9.60 -9.92 -7.46
CA GLN A 314 -9.67 -9.38 -8.82
C GLN A 314 -10.29 -7.98 -8.87
N ARG A 315 -11.02 -7.59 -7.83
CA ARG A 315 -11.83 -6.36 -7.75
C ARG A 315 -11.49 -5.61 -6.46
N LEU A 316 -10.25 -5.13 -6.36
CA LEU A 316 -9.72 -4.48 -5.15
C LEU A 316 -10.41 -3.15 -4.83
N GLU A 317 -11.15 -2.56 -5.77
CA GLU A 317 -12.00 -1.39 -5.54
C GLU A 317 -13.03 -1.63 -4.43
N GLU A 318 -13.52 -2.87 -4.25
CA GLU A 318 -14.46 -3.25 -3.19
C GLU A 318 -13.87 -3.06 -1.78
N LEU A 319 -12.55 -3.06 -1.68
CA LEU A 319 -11.82 -2.90 -0.42
C LEU A 319 -11.47 -1.44 -0.13
N ARG A 320 -11.79 -0.51 -1.04
CA ARG A 320 -11.45 0.91 -0.89
C ARG A 320 -12.64 1.69 -0.30
N PRO A 321 -12.40 2.67 0.58
CA PRO A 321 -13.45 3.56 1.07
C PRO A 321 -14.12 4.30 -0.09
N TRP A 322 -15.44 4.43 -0.07
CA TRP A 322 -16.20 5.12 -1.10
C TRP A 322 -17.44 5.79 -0.52
N VAL A 323 -17.49 7.11 -0.64
CA VAL A 323 -18.62 7.93 -0.17
C VAL A 323 -19.09 8.77 -1.35
N SER A 324 -20.16 8.31 -2.02
CA SER A 324 -20.79 9.08 -3.09
C SER A 324 -21.26 10.44 -2.57
N ALA A 325 -21.11 11.48 -3.39
CA ALA A 325 -21.91 12.69 -3.20
C ALA A 325 -23.39 12.29 -3.34
N GLY A 326 -24.17 12.55 -2.29
CA GLY A 326 -25.62 12.37 -2.33
C GLY A 326 -26.29 13.42 -3.21
#